data_AF-A0AAD4D553-F1
#
_entry.id   AF-A0AAD4D553-F1
#
_cell.length_a   1.000
_cell.length_b   1.000
_cell.length_c   1.000
_cell.angle_alpha   90.00
_cell.angle_beta   90.00
_cell.angle_gamma   90.00
#
_symmetry.space_group_name_H-M   'P 1'
#
loop_
_entity.id
_entity.type
_entity.pdbx_description
1 polymer ?
#
loop_
_entity_poly.entity_id
_entity_poly.type
_entity_poly.pdbx_seq_one_letter_code
_entity_poly.pdbx_strand_id
1 'polypeptide(L)'
;MHADTLFVSGFYRTTMAFNKIVLLLVAALVAPLAMTEAAGAPIIPSWCLCSNNLDWTRGLCYNVGANWDGGSCGVTTREKYMGFYSQCTKGGGDFRCWN
;
A
#
# COMPACT_ATOMS: atom_id res chain seq x y z
N MET A 1 -4.29 -62.12 -27.74
CA MET A 1 -3.44 -60.92 -27.70
C MET A 1 -4.35 -59.70 -27.75
N HIS A 2 -4.22 -58.79 -26.76
CA HIS A 2 -4.67 -57.38 -26.70
C HIS A 2 -6.18 -57.09 -26.95
N ALA A 3 -7.07 -56.75 -26.03
CA ALA A 3 -7.04 -56.17 -24.67
C ALA A 3 -6.66 -54.68 -24.50
N ASP A 4 -6.78 -53.79 -25.50
CA ASP A 4 -6.28 -52.40 -25.31
C ASP A 4 -7.06 -51.24 -25.95
N THR A 5 -8.34 -51.37 -26.31
CA THR A 5 -9.07 -50.26 -26.96
C THR A 5 -10.17 -49.59 -26.13
N LEU A 6 -10.49 -50.09 -24.94
CA LEU A 6 -11.53 -49.49 -24.07
C LEU A 6 -11.00 -48.46 -23.06
N PHE A 7 -9.69 -48.42 -22.79
CA PHE A 7 -9.11 -47.53 -21.78
C PHE A 7 -8.74 -46.12 -22.28
N VAL A 8 -8.54 -45.93 -23.59
CA VAL A 8 -8.07 -44.64 -24.14
C VAL A 8 -9.21 -43.62 -24.25
N SER A 9 -10.44 -44.02 -24.54
CA SER A 9 -11.56 -43.08 -24.75
C SER A 9 -12.08 -42.42 -23.45
N GLY A 10 -11.82 -43.02 -22.29
CA GLY A 10 -12.21 -42.48 -20.98
C GLY A 10 -11.30 -41.35 -20.48
N PHE A 11 -10.02 -41.37 -20.84
CA PHE A 11 -9.02 -40.40 -20.35
C PHE A 11 -9.05 -39.05 -21.06
N TYR A 12 -9.49 -39.01 -22.32
CA TYR A 12 -9.54 -37.77 -23.11
C TYR A 12 -10.73 -36.86 -22.75
N ARG A 13 -11.83 -37.42 -22.23
CA ARG A 13 -13.00 -36.61 -21.81
C ARG A 13 -12.80 -35.99 -20.44
N THR A 14 -12.12 -36.68 -19.52
CA THR A 14 -11.81 -36.16 -18.17
C THR A 14 -10.77 -35.05 -18.21
N THR A 15 -9.75 -35.14 -19.05
CA THR A 15 -8.66 -34.13 -19.13
C THR A 15 -9.12 -32.74 -19.59
N MET A 16 -10.13 -32.62 -20.45
CA MET A 16 -10.65 -31.31 -20.86
C MET A 16 -11.47 -30.59 -19.77
N ALA A 17 -12.07 -31.34 -18.83
CA ALA A 17 -12.88 -30.77 -17.76
C ALA A 17 -12.01 -30.13 -16.66
N PHE A 18 -10.87 -30.75 -16.35
CA PHE A 18 -9.93 -30.22 -15.34
C PHE A 18 -9.31 -28.88 -15.74
N ASN A 19 -8.99 -28.68 -17.03
CA ASN A 19 -8.39 -27.43 -17.49
C ASN A 19 -9.31 -26.21 -17.33
N LYS A 20 -10.64 -26.37 -17.45
CA LYS A 20 -11.59 -25.25 -17.31
C LYS A 20 -11.82 -24.86 -15.85
N ILE A 21 -11.79 -25.83 -14.94
CA ILE A 21 -12.00 -25.58 -13.50
C ILE A 21 -10.78 -24.85 -12.91
N VAL A 22 -9.56 -25.25 -13.28
CA VAL A 22 -8.32 -24.60 -12.81
C VAL A 22 -8.25 -23.13 -13.27
N LEU A 23 -8.63 -22.83 -14.51
CA LEU A 23 -8.66 -21.46 -15.03
C LEU A 23 -9.66 -20.55 -14.29
N LEU A 24 -10.82 -21.07 -13.88
CA LEU A 24 -11.82 -20.31 -13.11
C LEU A 24 -11.35 -20.03 -11.67
N LEU A 25 -10.65 -20.97 -11.03
CA LEU A 25 -10.07 -20.78 -9.70
C LEU A 25 -8.97 -19.71 -9.69
N VAL A 26 -8.11 -19.65 -10.72
CA VAL A 26 -7.05 -18.64 -10.80
C VAL A 26 -7.63 -17.24 -11.00
N ALA A 27 -8.68 -17.07 -11.83
CA ALA A 27 -9.32 -15.76 -12.04
C ALA A 27 -10.03 -15.21 -10.77
N ALA A 28 -10.60 -16.08 -9.94
CA ALA A 28 -11.25 -15.70 -8.68
C ALA A 28 -10.27 -15.21 -7.60
N LEU A 29 -8.98 -15.55 -7.71
CA LEU A 29 -7.91 -15.12 -6.79
C LEU A 29 -7.25 -13.79 -7.18
N VAL A 30 -7.44 -13.29 -8.40
CA VAL A 30 -6.86 -12.01 -8.83
C VAL A 30 -7.76 -10.83 -8.44
N ALA A 31 -9.08 -11.05 -8.34
CA ALA A 31 -10.03 -10.00 -7.96
C ALA A 31 -9.82 -9.44 -6.53
N PRO A 32 -9.51 -10.22 -5.49
CA PRO A 32 -9.32 -9.70 -4.13
C PRO A 32 -7.98 -8.97 -3.93
N LEU A 33 -6.94 -9.33 -4.71
CA LEU A 33 -5.61 -8.74 -4.56
C LEU A 33 -5.57 -7.27 -5.01
N ALA A 34 -6.42 -6.89 -5.97
CA ALA A 34 -6.58 -5.48 -6.38
C ALA A 34 -7.38 -4.64 -5.38
N MET A 35 -8.06 -5.26 -4.41
CA MET A 35 -8.90 -4.55 -3.41
C MET A 35 -8.15 -4.27 -2.11
N THR A 36 -7.00 -4.91 -1.89
CA THR A 36 -6.17 -4.73 -0.69
C THR A 36 -5.41 -3.39 -0.69
N GLU A 37 -5.33 -2.69 -1.82
CA GLU A 37 -4.72 -1.34 -1.85
C GLU A 37 -5.70 -0.23 -1.45
N ALA A 38 -6.99 -0.52 -1.27
CA ALA A 38 -8.02 0.46 -0.88
C ALA A 38 -8.35 0.43 0.62
N ALA A 39 -7.98 -0.63 1.34
CA ALA A 39 -8.30 -0.83 2.75
C ALA A 39 -7.07 -0.57 3.64
N GLY A 40 -6.71 0.70 3.78
CA GLY A 40 -5.62 1.09 4.68
C GLY A 40 -4.71 2.14 4.07
N ALA A 41 -5.26 3.14 3.36
CA ALA A 41 -4.53 4.38 3.18
C ALA A 41 -4.05 4.79 4.58
N PRO A 42 -2.72 4.88 4.82
CA PRO A 42 -2.21 5.24 6.14
C PRO A 42 -2.91 6.53 6.51
N ILE A 43 -3.53 6.55 7.70
CA ILE A 43 -4.08 7.77 8.27
C ILE A 43 -2.87 8.70 8.37
N ILE A 44 -2.74 9.60 7.40
CA ILE A 44 -1.60 10.50 7.35
C ILE A 44 -1.83 11.47 8.49
N PRO A 45 -0.97 11.48 9.51
CA PRO A 45 -1.21 12.28 10.69
C PRO A 45 -1.38 13.73 10.24
N SER A 46 -2.47 14.35 10.66
CA SER A 46 -2.84 15.68 10.22
C SER A 46 -1.77 16.69 10.60
N TRP A 47 -1.11 16.52 11.76
CA TRP A 47 -0.25 17.52 12.38
C TRP A 47 1.07 16.92 12.88
N CYS A 48 2.18 17.54 12.49
CA CYS A 48 3.53 17.08 12.82
C CYS A 48 4.42 18.22 13.35
N LEU A 49 5.33 17.87 14.24
CA LEU A 49 6.30 18.73 14.89
C LEU A 49 7.71 18.14 14.72
N CYS A 50 8.69 18.99 14.45
CA CYS A 50 10.09 18.61 14.40
C CYS A 50 10.87 19.27 15.55
N SER A 51 11.14 18.49 16.60
CA SER A 51 11.67 18.94 17.90
C SER A 51 10.76 20.00 18.56
N ASN A 52 11.06 20.41 19.79
CA ASN A 52 10.37 21.54 20.45
C ASN A 52 10.73 22.92 19.85
N ASN A 53 11.30 22.96 18.64
CA ASN A 53 11.69 24.20 17.98
C ASN A 53 10.65 24.57 16.92
N LEU A 54 9.78 25.54 17.26
CA LEU A 54 8.67 25.97 16.42
C LEU A 54 9.15 26.68 15.15
N ASP A 55 10.21 27.50 15.22
CA ASP A 55 10.76 28.17 14.05
C ASP A 55 11.32 27.18 13.04
N TRP A 56 12.01 26.14 13.54
CA TRP A 56 12.52 25.08 12.70
C TRP A 56 11.40 24.26 12.06
N THR A 57 10.43 23.81 12.87
CA THR A 57 9.24 23.10 12.40
C THR A 57 8.51 23.92 11.33
N ARG A 58 8.31 25.23 11.57
CA ARG A 58 7.67 26.15 10.64
C ARG A 58 8.43 26.25 9.31
N GLY A 59 9.75 26.40 9.36
CA GLY A 59 10.60 26.44 8.17
C GLY A 59 10.50 25.16 7.33
N LEU A 60 10.56 24.00 7.98
CA LEU A 60 10.36 22.71 7.32
C LEU A 60 8.95 22.58 6.73
N CYS A 61 7.94 23.09 7.44
CA CYS A 61 6.56 23.02 7.00
C CYS A 61 6.32 23.77 5.70
N TYR A 62 6.85 24.99 5.59
CA TYR A 62 6.77 25.76 4.35
C TYR A 62 7.62 25.15 3.23
N ASN A 63 8.76 24.55 3.56
CA ASN A 63 9.62 23.89 2.58
C ASN A 63 8.89 22.76 1.84
N VAL A 64 8.07 21.99 2.56
CA VAL A 64 7.26 20.90 1.97
C VAL A 64 5.90 21.37 1.44
N GLY A 65 5.60 22.67 1.49
CA GLY A 65 4.31 23.22 1.04
C GLY A 65 3.11 22.75 1.86
N ALA A 66 3.30 22.49 3.15
CA ALA A 66 2.25 22.10 4.10
C ALA A 66 1.61 23.32 4.80
N ASN A 67 0.53 23.09 5.54
CA ASN A 67 -0.22 24.16 6.20
C ASN A 67 0.27 24.37 7.63
N TRP A 68 0.58 25.60 8.03
CA TRP A 68 1.04 25.91 9.40
C TRP A 68 -0.11 26.43 10.26
N ASP A 69 -0.39 25.81 11.42
CA ASP A 69 -1.49 26.26 12.32
C ASP A 69 -1.04 27.23 13.44
N GLY A 70 0.26 27.43 13.62
CA GLY A 70 0.80 28.23 14.73
C GLY A 70 1.60 27.42 15.74
N GLY A 71 1.55 26.09 15.70
CA GLY A 71 2.38 25.22 16.54
C GLY A 71 2.83 23.94 15.86
N SER A 72 2.21 23.56 14.75
CA SER A 72 2.42 22.29 14.07
C SER A 72 2.23 22.39 12.56
N CYS A 73 2.78 21.39 11.87
CA CYS A 73 2.75 21.31 10.43
C CYS A 73 1.70 20.34 9.92
N GLY A 74 0.76 20.87 9.13
CA GLY A 74 -0.36 20.21 8.51
C GLY A 74 0.04 19.35 7.30
N VAL A 75 0.41 18.09 7.50
CA VAL A 75 0.93 17.20 6.44
C VAL A 75 -0.12 16.22 5.94
N THR A 76 -1.14 16.74 5.24
CA THR A 76 -2.30 15.95 4.78
C THR A 76 -2.04 14.98 3.63
N THR A 77 -0.84 14.95 3.06
CA THR A 77 -0.47 14.03 1.97
C THR A 77 0.81 13.27 2.29
N ARG A 78 0.95 12.07 1.71
CA ARG A 78 2.09 11.17 2.00
C ARG A 78 3.41 11.79 1.57
N GLU A 79 3.40 12.50 0.46
CA GLU A 79 4.56 13.21 -0.08
C GLU A 79 5.05 14.28 0.91
N LYS A 80 4.13 15.09 1.44
CA LYS A 80 4.45 16.13 2.43
C LYS A 80 4.94 15.53 3.74
N TYR A 81 4.29 14.46 4.20
CA TYR A 81 4.72 13.73 5.39
C TYR A 81 6.15 13.20 5.24
N MET A 82 6.44 12.48 4.14
CA MET A 82 7.77 11.92 3.89
C MET A 82 8.84 13.01 3.72
N GLY A 83 8.50 14.10 3.04
CA GLY A 83 9.38 15.26 2.90
C GLY A 83 9.70 15.89 4.26
N PHE A 84 8.68 16.09 5.09
CA PHE A 84 8.82 16.71 6.40
C PHE A 84 9.62 15.82 7.36
N TYR A 85 9.31 14.52 7.40
CA TYR A 85 10.04 13.50 8.15
C TYR A 85 11.52 13.42 7.75
N SER A 86 11.80 13.37 6.45
CA SER A 86 13.18 13.28 5.93
C SER A 86 14.02 14.50 6.32
N GLN A 87 13.46 15.71 6.21
CA GLN A 87 14.19 16.92 6.58
C GLN A 87 14.39 17.03 8.10
N CYS A 88 13.38 16.64 8.88
CA CYS A 88 13.49 16.64 10.34
C CYS A 88 14.58 15.70 10.84
N THR A 89 14.57 14.45 10.37
CA THR A 89 15.53 13.41 10.78
C THR A 89 16.95 13.68 10.28
N LYS A 90 17.11 14.26 9.07
CA LYS A 90 18.44 14.71 8.57
C LYS A 90 19.08 15.77 9.46
N GLY A 91 18.29 16.64 10.08
CA GLY A 91 18.77 17.62 11.04
C GLY A 91 18.92 17.09 12.47
N GLY A 92 18.68 15.79 12.70
CA GLY A 92 18.72 15.18 14.04
C GLY A 92 17.55 15.57 14.94
N GLY A 93 16.42 16.01 14.35
CA GLY A 93 15.25 16.45 15.09
C GLY A 93 14.40 15.27 15.59
N ASP A 94 13.69 15.51 16.70
CA ASP A 94 12.73 14.57 17.25
C ASP A 94 11.36 14.73 16.56
N PHE A 95 10.95 13.69 15.85
CA PHE A 95 9.75 13.74 15.02
C PHE A 95 8.51 13.27 15.79
N ARG A 96 7.51 14.15 15.93
CA ARG A 96 6.26 13.83 16.63
C ARG A 96 5.06 14.23 15.79
N CYS A 97 4.12 13.33 15.61
CA CYS A 97 2.89 13.60 14.86
C CYS A 97 1.66 13.07 15.59
N TRP A 98 0.53 13.72 15.35
CA TRP A 98 -0.78 13.34 15.87
C TRP A 98 -1.86 13.67 14.83
N ASN A 99 -3.09 13.23 15.12
CA ASN A 99 -4.25 13.46 14.27
C ASN A 99 -5.09 14.63 14.75
#